data_AF-A0A0B1SEE9-F1
#
_entry.id   AF-A0A0B1SEE9-F1
#
_cell.length_a   1.000
_cell.length_b   1.000
_cell.length_c   1.000
_cell.angle_alpha   90.00
_cell.angle_beta   90.00
_cell.angle_gamma   90.00
#
_symmetry.space_group_name_H-M   'P 1'
#
loop_
_entity.id
_entity.type
_entity.pdbx_description
1 polymer ?
#
loop_
_entity_poly.entity_id
_entity_poly.type
_entity_poly.pdbx_seq_one_letter_code
_entity_poly.pdbx_strand_id
1 'polypeptide(L)'
;MDDQAALLKATAAQIIILGVAFRSLSLENSICLANDTLIPKEHAANVGDINCVVGRIIDELVLPMRRLGVDLCEYVALKAILFFNPVARDVTDLNTVESARIACLRAIERRCQRAPLITSECRSGRLLLLLPSLQAVAQQMVEDVQLARLFGLANVDSLMEELILHDERPDRDVRQSLASPCQMKESMSVTVDSGTASLNSIANRV
;
A
#
# COMPACT_ATOMS: atom_id res chain seq x y z
N MET A 1 -14.33 -6.77 -21.07
CA MET A 1 -12.88 -6.87 -20.82
C MET A 1 -12.44 -5.82 -19.82
N ASP A 2 -13.06 -4.65 -19.83
CA ASP A 2 -12.68 -3.53 -18.95
C ASP A 2 -12.83 -3.84 -17.45
N ASP A 3 -13.92 -4.48 -17.03
CA ASP A 3 -14.11 -4.91 -15.63
C ASP A 3 -12.99 -5.85 -15.13
N GLN A 4 -12.46 -6.73 -15.98
CA GLN A 4 -11.40 -7.66 -15.56
C GLN A 4 -10.08 -6.92 -15.30
N ALA A 5 -9.76 -5.94 -16.15
CA ALA A 5 -8.60 -5.09 -15.95
C ALA A 5 -8.76 -4.20 -14.72
N ALA A 6 -9.95 -3.63 -14.51
CA ALA A 6 -10.27 -2.83 -13.33
C ALA A 6 -10.10 -3.61 -12.02
N LEU A 7 -10.66 -4.83 -11.95
CA LEU A 7 -10.52 -5.72 -10.80
C LEU A 7 -9.05 -6.08 -10.52
N LEU A 8 -8.29 -6.36 -11.59
CA LEU A 8 -6.88 -6.70 -11.47
C LEU A 8 -6.07 -5.52 -10.93
N LYS A 9 -6.25 -4.33 -11.50
CA LYS A 9 -5.56 -3.09 -11.07
C LYS A 9 -5.87 -2.76 -9.61
N ALA A 10 -7.14 -2.89 -9.20
CA ALA A 10 -7.56 -2.59 -7.82
C ALA A 10 -6.96 -3.53 -6.75
N THR A 11 -6.47 -4.72 -7.14
CA THR A 11 -6.08 -5.79 -6.20
C THR A 11 -4.69 -6.38 -6.45
N ALA A 12 -3.95 -5.86 -7.43
CA ALA A 12 -2.68 -6.43 -7.87
C ALA A 12 -1.65 -6.52 -6.74
N ALA A 13 -1.47 -5.43 -5.97
CA ALA A 13 -0.52 -5.39 -4.87
C ALA A 13 -0.82 -6.46 -3.80
N GLN A 14 -2.09 -6.58 -3.40
CA GLN A 14 -2.54 -7.57 -2.43
C GLN A 14 -2.35 -8.99 -2.95
N ILE A 15 -2.65 -9.24 -4.23
CA ILE A 15 -2.45 -10.56 -4.85
C ILE A 15 -0.97 -10.94 -4.91
N ILE A 16 -0.09 -9.98 -5.22
CA ILE A 16 1.36 -10.18 -5.28
C ILE A 16 1.89 -10.54 -3.89
N ILE A 17 1.59 -9.71 -2.88
CA ILE A 17 2.03 -9.93 -1.50
C ILE A 17 1.49 -11.26 -0.96
N LEU A 18 0.22 -11.58 -1.17
CA LEU A 18 -0.37 -12.84 -0.74
C LEU A 18 0.32 -14.03 -1.41
N GLY A 19 0.68 -13.91 -2.70
CA GLY A 19 1.45 -14.92 -3.43
C GLY A 19 2.86 -15.13 -2.87
N VAL A 20 3.56 -14.04 -2.53
CA VAL A 20 4.88 -14.11 -1.87
C VAL A 20 4.76 -14.77 -0.51
N ALA A 21 3.78 -14.37 0.31
CA ALA A 21 3.56 -14.94 1.63
C ALA A 21 3.29 -16.46 1.56
N PHE A 22 2.40 -16.89 0.65
CA PHE A 22 2.06 -18.31 0.49
C PHE A 22 3.24 -19.15 -0.02
N ARG A 23 4.02 -18.65 -0.98
CA ARG A 23 5.25 -19.35 -1.45
C ARG A 23 6.29 -19.49 -0.35
N SER A 24 6.29 -18.60 0.63
CA SER A 24 7.30 -18.54 1.68
C SER A 24 6.93 -19.37 2.93
N LEU A 25 5.82 -20.13 2.91
CA LEU A 25 5.34 -20.85 4.08
C LEU A 25 6.33 -21.89 4.64
N SER A 26 7.15 -22.50 3.79
CA SER A 26 8.19 -23.48 4.18
C SER A 26 9.52 -22.83 4.55
N LEU A 27 9.67 -21.52 4.41
CA LEU A 27 10.92 -20.81 4.63
C LEU A 27 11.00 -20.20 6.03
N GLU A 28 12.19 -20.20 6.60
CA GLU A 28 12.46 -19.52 7.87
C GLU A 28 13.07 -18.14 7.61
N ASN A 29 12.49 -17.12 8.24
CA ASN A 29 12.98 -15.74 8.23
C ASN A 29 13.37 -15.20 6.84
N SER A 30 12.68 -15.63 5.80
CA SER A 30 12.93 -15.24 4.42
C SER A 30 11.65 -15.32 3.59
N ILE A 31 11.62 -14.53 2.52
CA ILE A 31 10.56 -14.58 1.51
C ILE A 31 11.09 -15.09 0.18
N CYS A 32 10.23 -15.71 -0.61
CA CYS A 32 10.51 -16.16 -1.97
C CYS A 32 9.69 -15.38 -3.01
N LEU A 33 10.40 -14.69 -3.89
CA LEU A 33 9.81 -13.95 -5.00
C LEU A 33 9.35 -14.90 -6.12
N ALA A 34 8.65 -14.35 -7.12
CA ALA A 34 8.12 -15.16 -8.23
C ALA A 34 9.21 -15.75 -9.15
N ASN A 35 10.42 -15.20 -9.10
CA ASN A 35 11.61 -15.64 -9.85
C ASN A 35 12.55 -16.51 -8.99
N ASP A 36 12.04 -17.13 -7.93
CA ASP A 36 12.78 -17.97 -6.98
C ASP A 36 13.92 -17.26 -6.22
N THR A 37 13.97 -15.93 -6.28
CA THR A 37 14.91 -15.15 -5.45
C THR A 37 14.47 -15.17 -3.99
N LEU A 38 15.39 -15.56 -3.12
CA LEU A 38 15.20 -15.57 -1.67
C LEU A 38 15.70 -14.25 -1.07
N ILE A 39 14.88 -13.62 -0.25
CA ILE A 39 15.25 -12.42 0.49
C ILE A 39 15.16 -12.74 1.99
N PRO A 40 16.30 -12.94 2.66
CA PRO A 40 16.36 -13.05 4.12
C PRO A 40 15.92 -11.74 4.79
N LYS A 41 15.17 -11.85 5.89
CA LYS A 41 14.67 -10.72 6.69
C LYS A 41 15.81 -9.79 7.14
N GLU A 42 16.94 -10.38 7.54
CA GLU A 42 18.15 -9.65 7.95
C GLU A 42 18.82 -8.88 6.80
N HIS A 43 18.71 -9.39 5.57
CA HIS A 43 19.29 -8.76 4.38
C HIS A 43 18.37 -7.67 3.83
N ALA A 44 17.06 -7.78 4.00
CA ALA A 44 16.10 -6.76 3.56
C ALA A 44 16.39 -5.38 4.19
N ALA A 45 16.64 -5.36 5.50
CA ALA A 45 16.98 -4.13 6.23
C ALA A 45 18.27 -3.46 5.69
N ASN A 46 19.24 -4.25 5.24
CA ASN A 46 20.52 -3.76 4.72
C ASN A 46 20.42 -3.25 3.27
N VAL A 47 19.40 -3.67 2.52
CA VAL A 47 19.23 -3.39 1.09
C VAL A 47 18.21 -2.28 0.82
N GLY A 48 17.72 -1.62 1.88
CA GLY A 48 16.84 -0.46 1.76
C GLY A 48 15.34 -0.76 1.92
N ASP A 49 14.99 -1.85 2.61
CA ASP A 49 13.62 -2.07 3.12
C ASP A 49 13.34 -1.16 4.33
N ILE A 50 13.23 0.15 4.07
CA ILE A 50 13.13 1.19 5.10
C ILE A 50 11.89 0.98 5.99
N ASN A 51 10.77 0.56 5.38
CA ASN A 51 9.51 0.34 6.08
C ASN A 51 9.30 -1.13 6.52
N CYS A 52 10.37 -1.94 6.47
CA CYS A 52 10.39 -3.33 6.90
C CYS A 52 9.30 -4.20 6.24
N VAL A 53 8.92 -3.94 4.99
CA VAL A 53 7.88 -4.66 4.25
C VAL A 53 8.16 -6.17 4.26
N VAL A 54 9.40 -6.60 4.04
CA VAL A 54 9.76 -8.03 4.08
C VAL A 54 9.54 -8.61 5.47
N GLY A 55 9.95 -7.88 6.51
CA GLY A 55 9.73 -8.27 7.89
C GLY A 55 8.24 -8.41 8.22
N ARG A 56 7.43 -7.45 7.78
CA ARG A 56 5.98 -7.45 7.98
C ARG A 56 5.29 -8.57 7.20
N ILE A 57 5.70 -8.88 5.97
CA ILE A 57 5.21 -10.07 5.25
C ILE A 57 5.45 -11.33 6.08
N ILE A 58 6.65 -11.49 6.64
CA ILE A 58 6.98 -12.67 7.45
C ILE A 58 6.13 -12.69 8.73
N ASP A 59 6.14 -11.61 9.50
CA ASP A 59 5.56 -11.58 10.85
C ASP A 59 4.03 -11.53 10.85
N GLU A 60 3.44 -10.79 9.92
CA GLU A 60 2.00 -10.52 9.84
C GLU A 60 1.25 -11.43 8.85
N LEU A 61 1.94 -12.11 7.92
CA LEU A 61 1.30 -12.99 6.93
C LEU A 61 1.83 -14.42 6.99
N VAL A 62 3.12 -14.63 6.76
CA VAL A 62 3.71 -15.99 6.69
C VAL A 62 3.52 -16.74 8.01
N LEU A 63 3.88 -16.13 9.14
CA LEU A 63 3.76 -16.77 10.45
C LEU A 63 2.29 -17.06 10.83
N PRO A 64 1.33 -16.13 10.71
CA PRO A 64 -0.09 -16.45 10.89
C PRO A 64 -0.62 -17.54 9.97
N MET A 65 -0.29 -17.49 8.67
CA MET A 65 -0.72 -18.50 7.71
C MET A 65 -0.15 -19.89 8.04
N ARG A 66 1.11 -19.96 8.48
CA ARG A 66 1.73 -21.20 8.94
C ARG A 66 1.05 -21.75 10.19
N ARG A 67 0.77 -20.89 11.19
CA ARG A 67 0.04 -21.28 12.41
C ARG A 67 -1.38 -21.78 12.11
N LEU A 68 -2.03 -21.20 11.11
CA LEU A 68 -3.34 -21.64 10.64
C LEU A 68 -3.28 -22.90 9.78
N GLY A 69 -2.11 -23.28 9.28
CA GLY A 69 -1.95 -24.36 8.32
C GLY A 69 -2.76 -24.09 7.06
N VAL A 70 -2.63 -22.89 6.49
CA VAL A 70 -3.36 -22.50 5.27
C VAL A 70 -2.96 -23.41 4.12
N ASP A 71 -3.94 -24.05 3.50
CA ASP A 71 -3.71 -24.91 2.33
C ASP A 71 -3.90 -24.15 1.01
N LEU A 72 -3.61 -24.83 -0.10
CA LEU A 72 -3.74 -24.25 -1.44
C LEU A 72 -5.17 -23.83 -1.78
N CYS A 73 -6.18 -24.60 -1.35
CA CYS A 73 -7.58 -24.30 -1.62
C CYS A 73 -8.03 -23.03 -0.89
N GLU A 74 -7.65 -22.89 0.37
CA GLU A 74 -7.93 -21.71 1.20
C GLU A 74 -7.20 -20.48 0.67
N TYR A 75 -5.93 -20.63 0.28
CA TYR A 75 -5.16 -19.57 -0.38
C TYR A 75 -5.83 -19.07 -1.67
N VAL A 76 -6.24 -19.99 -2.56
CA VAL A 76 -6.92 -19.62 -3.82
C VAL A 76 -8.26 -18.94 -3.53
N ALA A 77 -9.01 -19.41 -2.53
CA ALA A 77 -10.27 -18.79 -2.13
C ALA A 77 -10.06 -17.36 -1.60
N LEU A 78 -9.07 -17.13 -0.73
CA LEU A 78 -8.71 -15.79 -0.24
C LEU A 78 -8.30 -14.86 -1.39
N LYS A 79 -7.50 -15.35 -2.33
CA LYS A 79 -7.10 -14.61 -3.53
C LYS A 79 -8.32 -14.22 -4.38
N ALA A 80 -9.29 -15.12 -4.55
CA ALA A 80 -10.52 -14.85 -5.29
C ALA A 80 -11.43 -13.84 -4.57
N ILE A 81 -11.55 -13.92 -3.24
CA ILE A 81 -12.32 -12.97 -2.42
C ILE A 81 -11.76 -11.55 -2.56
N LEU A 82 -10.43 -11.41 -2.53
CA LEU A 82 -9.76 -10.14 -2.79
C LEU A 82 -10.06 -9.64 -4.20
N PHE A 83 -9.82 -10.48 -5.21
CA PHE A 83 -9.94 -10.14 -6.63
C PHE A 83 -11.34 -9.66 -7.01
N PHE A 84 -12.41 -10.35 -6.57
CA PHE A 84 -13.78 -9.96 -6.87
C PHE A 84 -14.22 -8.76 -6.02
N ASN A 85 -13.63 -7.59 -6.26
CA ASN A 85 -13.93 -6.37 -5.54
C ASN A 85 -15.04 -5.54 -6.20
N PRO A 86 -16.29 -5.57 -5.67
CA PRO A 86 -17.39 -4.82 -6.27
C PRO A 86 -17.21 -3.32 -6.11
N VAL A 87 -16.36 -2.84 -5.20
CA VAL A 87 -16.10 -1.39 -5.04
C VAL A 87 -14.85 -0.94 -5.79
N ALA A 88 -14.29 -1.79 -6.65
CA ALA A 88 -13.20 -1.39 -7.53
C ALA A 88 -13.70 -0.32 -8.52
N ARG A 89 -12.86 0.69 -8.75
CA ARG A 89 -13.10 1.75 -9.73
C ARG A 89 -13.28 1.14 -11.13
N ASP A 90 -14.11 1.76 -11.95
CA ASP A 90 -14.34 1.40 -13.36
C ASP A 90 -14.99 0.01 -13.58
N VAL A 91 -15.43 -0.67 -12.52
CA VAL A 91 -16.27 -1.87 -12.64
C VAL A 91 -17.70 -1.46 -12.98
N THR A 92 -18.23 -2.03 -14.05
CA THR A 92 -19.59 -1.75 -14.54
C THR A 92 -20.63 -2.70 -13.97
N ASP A 93 -20.33 -4.00 -13.88
CA ASP A 93 -21.26 -5.02 -13.36
C ASP A 93 -20.95 -5.42 -11.90
N LEU A 94 -21.28 -4.50 -11.00
CA LEU A 94 -21.12 -4.64 -9.55
C LEU A 94 -21.81 -5.90 -8.99
N ASN A 95 -22.99 -6.24 -9.53
CA ASN A 95 -23.83 -7.33 -9.03
C ASN A 95 -23.22 -8.70 -9.34
N THR A 96 -22.68 -8.87 -10.54
CA THR A 96 -21.99 -10.11 -10.93
C THR A 96 -20.71 -10.28 -10.11
N VAL A 97 -19.94 -9.20 -9.89
CA VAL A 97 -18.73 -9.24 -9.05
C VAL A 97 -19.06 -9.60 -7.60
N GLU A 98 -20.08 -8.96 -7.02
CA GLU A 98 -20.51 -9.27 -5.65
C GLU A 98 -21.03 -10.70 -5.53
N SER A 99 -21.81 -11.17 -6.50
CA SER A 99 -22.28 -12.55 -6.54
C SER A 99 -21.12 -13.56 -6.59
N ALA A 100 -20.08 -13.27 -7.36
CA ALA A 100 -18.86 -14.07 -7.42
C ALA A 100 -18.11 -14.07 -6.08
N ARG A 101 -17.93 -12.90 -5.45
CA ARG A 101 -17.31 -12.76 -4.12
C ARG A 101 -18.07 -13.58 -3.06
N ILE A 102 -19.40 -13.46 -3.03
CA ILE A 102 -20.25 -14.22 -2.12
C ILE A 102 -20.12 -15.73 -2.38
N ALA A 103 -20.03 -16.16 -3.64
CA ALA A 103 -19.81 -17.57 -3.97
C ALA A 103 -18.47 -18.09 -3.41
N CYS A 104 -17.40 -17.29 -3.49
CA CYS A 104 -16.10 -17.61 -2.91
C CYS A 104 -16.15 -17.66 -1.36
N LEU A 105 -16.84 -16.72 -0.71
CA LEU A 105 -17.05 -16.74 0.74
C LEU A 105 -17.81 -18.00 1.21
N ARG A 106 -18.86 -18.39 0.49
CA ARG A 106 -19.58 -19.65 0.77
C ARG A 106 -18.68 -20.87 0.55
N ALA A 107 -17.76 -20.83 -0.42
CA ALA A 107 -16.85 -21.93 -0.70
C ALA A 107 -15.82 -22.11 0.41
N ILE A 108 -15.22 -21.03 0.93
CA ILE A 108 -14.26 -21.10 2.03
C ILE A 108 -14.94 -21.55 3.33
N GLU A 109 -16.17 -21.11 3.58
CA GLU A 109 -16.96 -21.56 4.74
C GLU A 109 -17.21 -23.08 4.68
N ARG A 110 -17.70 -23.58 3.54
CA ARG A 110 -17.90 -25.02 3.33
C ARG A 110 -16.60 -25.82 3.44
N ARG A 111 -15.47 -25.27 2.97
CA ARG A 111 -14.15 -25.90 3.12
C ARG A 111 -13.76 -26.04 4.59
N CYS A 112 -13.97 -24.98 5.37
CA CYS A 112 -13.66 -24.95 6.80
C CYS A 112 -14.53 -25.90 7.62
N GLN A 113 -15.81 -26.03 7.28
CA GLN A 113 -16.74 -26.96 7.95
C GLN A 113 -16.39 -28.44 7.75
N ARG A 114 -15.62 -28.78 6.71
CA ARG A 114 -15.13 -30.14 6.47
C ARG A 114 -13.90 -30.51 7.29
N ALA A 115 -13.28 -29.55 7.99
CA ALA A 115 -12.14 -29.80 8.86
C ALA A 115 -12.58 -30.41 10.21
N PRO A 116 -11.70 -31.14 10.91
CA PRO A 116 -11.99 -31.66 12.25
C PRO A 116 -12.46 -30.56 13.21
N LEU A 117 -13.44 -30.87 14.07
CA LEU A 117 -14.15 -29.91 14.92
C LEU A 117 -13.20 -28.95 15.68
N ILE A 118 -12.16 -29.50 16.32
CA ILE A 118 -11.13 -28.77 17.10
C ILE A 118 -10.38 -27.71 16.27
N THR A 119 -10.26 -27.92 14.97
CA THR A 119 -9.57 -27.00 14.03
C THR A 119 -10.54 -26.09 13.25
N SER A 120 -11.83 -26.39 13.32
CA SER A 120 -12.88 -25.74 12.52
C SER A 120 -13.46 -24.49 13.19
N GLU A 121 -13.30 -24.33 14.51
CA GLU A 121 -13.86 -23.19 15.25
C GLU A 121 -13.35 -21.87 14.69
N CYS A 122 -14.30 -21.08 14.17
CA CYS A 122 -14.06 -19.78 13.56
C CYS A 122 -12.98 -19.77 12.47
N ARG A 123 -12.67 -20.91 11.83
CA ARG A 123 -11.55 -21.00 10.87
C ARG A 123 -11.71 -20.04 9.69
N SER A 124 -12.92 -19.98 9.11
CA SER A 124 -13.22 -19.03 8.02
C SER A 124 -12.98 -17.58 8.46
N GLY A 125 -13.45 -17.20 9.65
CA GLY A 125 -13.20 -15.88 10.23
C GLY A 125 -11.71 -15.61 10.42
N ARG A 126 -10.95 -16.57 10.95
CA ARG A 126 -9.50 -16.45 11.16
C ARG A 126 -8.73 -16.29 9.85
N LEU A 127 -9.17 -16.96 8.78
CA LEU A 127 -8.62 -16.78 7.43
C LEU A 127 -8.91 -15.37 6.89
N LEU A 128 -10.15 -14.89 7.03
CA LEU A 128 -10.53 -13.55 6.59
C LEU A 128 -9.84 -12.43 7.38
N LEU A 129 -9.50 -12.67 8.66
CA LEU A 129 -8.73 -11.74 9.48
C LEU A 129 -7.26 -11.58 9.05
N LEU A 130 -6.78 -12.37 8.09
CA LEU A 130 -5.48 -12.12 7.44
C LEU A 130 -5.54 -10.94 6.47
N LEU A 131 -6.72 -10.63 5.92
CA LEU A 131 -6.89 -9.63 4.86
C LEU A 131 -6.58 -8.19 5.30
N PRO A 132 -6.91 -7.73 6.53
CA PRO A 132 -6.51 -6.40 7.00
C PRO A 132 -4.99 -6.21 7.07
N SER A 133 -4.25 -7.17 7.61
CA SER A 133 -2.78 -7.14 7.63
C SER A 133 -2.22 -7.16 6.21
N LEU A 134 -2.78 -7.99 5.33
CA LEU A 134 -2.39 -8.04 3.93
C LEU A 134 -2.58 -6.68 3.23
N GLN A 135 -3.72 -6.02 3.46
CA GLN A 135 -4.00 -4.69 2.92
C GLN A 135 -2.95 -3.69 3.41
N ALA A 136 -2.64 -3.65 4.71
CA ALA A 136 -1.68 -2.72 5.27
C ALA A 136 -0.26 -2.92 4.73
N VAL A 137 0.18 -4.18 4.58
CA VAL A 137 1.49 -4.51 4.00
C VAL A 137 1.55 -4.19 2.50
N ALA A 138 0.48 -4.47 1.76
CA ALA A 138 0.41 -4.17 0.33
C ALA A 138 0.43 -2.66 0.06
N GLN A 139 -0.28 -1.86 0.87
CA GLN A 139 -0.24 -0.39 0.76
C GLN A 139 1.16 0.15 1.05
N GLN A 140 1.82 -0.34 2.11
CA GLN A 140 3.20 0.05 2.40
C GLN A 140 4.16 -0.27 1.24
N MET A 141 4.02 -1.45 0.63
CA MET A 141 4.80 -1.82 -0.56
C MET A 141 4.55 -0.86 -1.74
N VAL A 142 3.29 -0.48 -1.98
CA VAL A 142 2.94 0.48 -3.05
C VAL A 142 3.63 1.82 -2.78
N GLU A 143 3.53 2.34 -1.56
CA GLU A 143 4.18 3.60 -1.16
C GLU A 143 5.70 3.55 -1.35
N ASP A 144 6.35 2.47 -0.92
CA ASP A 144 7.79 2.30 -1.04
C ASP A 144 8.23 2.30 -2.51
N VAL A 145 7.48 1.61 -3.38
CA VAL A 145 7.75 1.59 -4.82
C VAL A 145 7.51 2.97 -5.45
N GLN A 146 6.45 3.68 -5.04
CA GLN A 146 6.18 5.05 -5.50
C GLN A 146 7.32 6.00 -5.13
N LEU A 147 7.80 5.95 -3.89
CA LEU A 147 8.91 6.78 -3.42
C LEU A 147 10.23 6.41 -4.12
N ALA A 148 10.56 5.13 -4.22
CA ALA A 148 11.75 4.68 -4.93
C ALA A 148 11.76 5.15 -6.39
N ARG A 149 10.60 5.13 -7.06
CA ARG A 149 10.45 5.68 -8.41
C ARG A 149 10.61 7.21 -8.42
N LEU A 150 9.98 7.92 -7.49
CA LEU A 150 10.05 9.39 -7.40
C LEU A 150 11.48 9.90 -7.21
N PHE A 151 12.30 9.17 -6.44
CA PHE A 151 13.71 9.50 -6.20
C PHE A 151 14.68 8.87 -7.22
N GLY A 152 14.18 8.12 -8.21
CA GLY A 152 15.02 7.48 -9.22
C GLY A 152 15.89 6.33 -8.69
N LEU A 153 15.51 5.72 -7.57
CA LEU A 153 16.21 4.61 -6.91
C LEU A 153 15.85 3.25 -7.52
N ALA A 154 14.73 3.16 -8.26
CA ALA A 154 14.27 1.93 -8.90
C ALA A 154 13.67 2.20 -10.28
N ASN A 155 13.92 1.29 -11.21
CA ASN A 155 13.26 1.24 -12.51
C ASN A 155 12.08 0.26 -12.43
N VAL A 156 10.86 0.79 -12.49
CA VAL A 156 9.62 -0.01 -12.51
C VAL A 156 9.18 -0.15 -13.97
N ASP A 157 8.91 -1.38 -14.42
CA ASP A 157 8.41 -1.61 -15.76
C ASP A 157 6.98 -1.07 -15.95
N SER A 158 6.59 -0.83 -17.20
CA SER A 158 5.30 -0.22 -17.53
C SER A 158 4.10 -1.04 -17.04
N LEU A 159 4.22 -2.36 -16.98
CA LEU A 159 3.14 -3.23 -16.53
C LEU A 159 2.97 -3.14 -15.00
N MET A 160 4.07 -3.15 -14.25
CA MET A 160 4.03 -2.95 -12.80
C MET A 160 3.59 -1.55 -12.42
N GLU A 161 3.98 -0.53 -13.19
CA GLU A 161 3.45 0.82 -13.01
C GLU A 161 1.94 0.86 -13.21
N GLU A 162 1.41 0.25 -14.27
CA GLU A 162 -0.02 0.19 -14.55
C GLU A 162 -0.81 -0.63 -13.51
N LEU A 163 -0.21 -1.67 -12.92
CA LEU A 163 -0.90 -2.56 -11.99
C LEU A 163 -0.81 -2.13 -10.53
N ILE A 164 0.30 -1.54 -10.11
CA ILE A 164 0.60 -1.28 -8.69
C ILE A 164 0.58 0.22 -8.39
N LEU A 165 0.96 1.06 -9.37
CA LEU A 165 1.10 2.50 -9.19
C LEU A 165 0.01 3.30 -9.88
N HIS A 166 -1.04 2.63 -10.38
CA HIS A 166 -2.13 3.32 -11.07
C HIS A 166 -2.73 4.37 -10.14
N ASP A 167 -2.70 5.62 -10.60
CA ASP A 167 -3.29 6.76 -9.91
C ASP A 167 -4.77 6.46 -9.63
N GLU A 168 -5.11 6.26 -8.36
CA GLU A 168 -6.25 6.96 -7.79
C GLU A 168 -5.99 8.43 -8.13
N ARG A 169 -6.65 8.97 -9.16
CA ARG A 169 -6.42 10.35 -9.63
C ARG A 169 -6.07 11.23 -8.42
N PRO A 170 -4.87 11.83 -8.36
CA PRO A 170 -4.62 12.79 -7.31
C PRO A 170 -5.72 13.83 -7.48
N ASP A 171 -6.44 14.14 -6.41
CA ASP A 171 -7.04 15.46 -6.32
C ASP A 171 -5.94 16.41 -6.79
N ARG A 172 -6.23 17.15 -7.86
CA ARG A 172 -5.25 17.94 -8.63
C ARG A 172 -4.45 18.92 -7.76
N ASP A 173 -4.84 19.06 -6.51
CA ASP A 173 -4.32 19.93 -5.47
C ASP A 173 -2.97 19.47 -4.89
N VAL A 174 -2.66 18.16 -4.82
CA VAL A 174 -1.43 17.70 -4.14
C VAL A 174 -0.16 18.08 -4.92
N ARG A 175 -0.20 18.00 -6.26
CA ARG A 175 0.92 18.43 -7.12
C ARG A 175 1.13 19.95 -7.11
N GLN A 176 0.08 20.75 -6.84
CA GLN A 176 0.21 22.19 -6.67
C GLN A 176 0.81 22.57 -5.30
N SER A 177 0.49 21.84 -4.24
CA SER A 177 1.03 22.11 -2.91
C SER A 177 2.54 21.86 -2.77
N LEU A 178 3.08 20.83 -3.44
CA LEU A 178 4.52 20.51 -3.38
C LEU A 178 5.39 21.40 -4.29
N ALA A 179 4.78 22.14 -5.21
CA ALA A 179 5.48 23.02 -6.16
C ALA A 179 5.70 24.46 -5.65
N SER A 180 5.41 24.76 -4.38
CA SER A 180 5.57 26.12 -3.84
C SER A 180 7.03 26.40 -3.45
N PRO A 181 7.73 27.36 -4.09
CA PRO A 181 9.01 27.85 -3.59
C PRO A 181 8.73 28.75 -2.38
N CYS A 182 9.37 28.49 -1.24
CA CYS A 182 9.42 29.44 -0.14
C CYS A 182 9.98 30.78 -0.62
N GLN A 183 9.10 31.77 -0.86
CA GLN A 183 9.49 33.17 -0.94
C GLN A 183 9.33 33.79 0.44
N MET A 184 10.42 33.84 1.21
CA MET A 184 10.54 34.77 2.32
C MET A 184 10.51 36.20 1.75
N LYS A 185 9.39 36.91 1.92
CA LYS A 185 9.35 38.36 1.72
C LYS A 185 10.07 39.02 2.90
N GLU A 186 11.30 39.45 2.67
CA GLU A 186 11.99 40.40 3.52
C GLU A 186 11.45 41.79 3.18
N SER A 187 10.59 42.34 4.05
CA SER A 187 10.07 43.70 3.92
C SER A 187 10.50 44.54 5.13
N MET A 188 11.61 45.26 4.98
CA MET A 188 11.88 46.45 5.78
C MET A 188 12.64 47.47 4.91
N SER A 189 11.89 48.22 4.10
CA SER A 189 12.41 49.40 3.41
C SER A 189 12.40 50.60 4.35
N VAL A 190 13.57 50.94 4.89
CA VAL A 190 13.83 52.22 5.54
C VAL A 190 13.99 53.27 4.43
N THR A 191 13.00 54.16 4.29
CA THR A 191 13.10 55.34 3.42
C THR A 191 14.06 56.35 4.05
N VAL A 192 15.21 56.54 3.42
CA VAL A 192 16.13 57.66 3.68
C VAL A 192 15.68 58.80 2.78
N ASP A 193 15.13 59.85 3.39
CA ASP A 193 14.83 61.11 2.68
C ASP A 193 15.93 62.13 3.02
N SER A 194 16.56 62.67 1.98
CA SER A 194 17.64 63.65 2.07
C SER A 194 17.15 64.98 1.52
N GLY A 195 16.93 65.95 2.41
CA GLY A 195 16.47 67.30 2.05
C GLY A 195 16.73 68.35 3.13
N THR A 196 17.97 68.83 3.17
CA THR A 196 18.41 70.20 3.50
C THR A 196 17.70 71.00 4.61
N ALA A 197 18.44 71.18 5.72
CA ALA A 197 18.67 72.40 6.50
C ALA A 197 17.52 73.40 6.72
N SER A 198 17.13 73.56 8.00
CA SER A 198 17.09 74.88 8.61
C SER A 198 17.27 74.78 10.14
N LEU A 199 18.28 75.50 10.62
CA LEU A 199 18.59 75.71 12.03
C LEU A 199 17.55 76.65 12.65
N ASN A 200 17.25 76.39 13.93
CA ASN A 200 16.82 77.32 14.99
C ASN A 200 15.44 77.07 15.63
N SER A 201 15.46 77.32 16.95
CA SER A 201 14.34 77.52 17.87
C SER A 201 13.97 76.28 18.71
N ILE A 202 14.61 76.10 19.88
CA ILE A 202 14.15 76.59 21.21
C ILE A 202 12.97 75.73 21.70
N ALA A 203 13.22 74.72 22.54
CA ALA A 203 13.15 74.79 24.01
C ALA A 203 11.76 75.17 24.56
N ASN A 204 11.02 74.19 25.10
CA ASN A 204 10.43 74.23 26.45
C ASN A 204 9.40 73.12 26.71
N ARG A 205 9.50 72.55 27.93
CA ARG A 205 8.42 72.13 28.87
C ARG A 205 7.50 70.98 28.40
N VAL A 206 7.33 69.90 29.14
CA VAL A 206 7.21 69.69 30.62
C VAL A 206 7.86 68.37 31.00
#